data_AF-A0A1Q7A5Z1-F1
#
_entry.id   AF-A0A1Q7A5Z1-F1
#
_cell.length_a   1.000
_cell.length_b   1.000
_cell.length_c   1.000
_cell.angle_alpha   90.00
_cell.angle_beta   90.00
_cell.angle_gamma   90.00
#
_symmetry.space_group_name_H-M   'P 1'
#
loop_
_entity.id
_entity.type
_entity.pdbx_description
1 polymer ?
#
loop_
_entity_poly.entity_id
_entity_poly.type
_entity_poly.pdbx_seq_one_letter_code
_entity_poly.pdbx_strand_id
1 'polypeptide(L)'
;MTVRPLPRSRLDALVPSLVAGQALVALVPATGDLKWAAGAAWDVARAAALTDRRIALVDLWLEHPTLHETVGLTPTEGIVDAFEYDVSLTKAAHQVDRVFFIPAGTVTAHAGDLFANPRWKKLHGGFRVEDALLLLYLSAGALARLSAVPDGLIVLSPDGYEPESSIGQGVTAAMERGVPLLGVVRERWTPAADPRSVAPPPGRISASVRRPPHRLARPVVVAATLLAGAAGGWALLARGAEQRRTPAPAAAAPVRARPIAAAPAPARLDSLAWTVQLAAYARLDKALALADRLTADGVTPFVTPVTLDDRRGSTVWYRVLAGAFPTRDSAVG
;
A
#
# COMPACT_ATOMS: atom_id res chain seq x y z
N MET A 1 12.98 6.20 16.72
CA MET A 1 11.77 5.60 16.11
C MET A 1 12.19 4.75 14.93
N THR A 2 11.61 3.57 14.74
CA THR A 2 11.90 2.70 13.58
C THR A 2 11.06 3.13 12.39
N VAL A 3 11.70 3.72 11.39
CA VAL A 3 11.07 4.15 10.15
C VAL A 3 10.69 2.93 9.30
N ARG A 4 9.49 2.90 8.72
CA ARG A 4 9.02 1.81 7.85
C ARG A 4 9.58 1.98 6.43
N PRO A 5 10.54 1.17 5.97
CA PRO A 5 10.98 1.21 4.57
C PRO A 5 9.90 0.64 3.64
N LEU A 6 9.70 1.30 2.51
CA LEU A 6 8.79 0.92 1.43
C LEU A 6 9.61 0.76 0.13
N PRO A 7 10.09 -0.45 -0.20
CA PRO A 7 10.78 -0.67 -1.47
C PRO A 7 9.87 -0.33 -2.63
N ARG A 8 10.40 0.41 -3.61
CA ARG A 8 9.65 0.84 -4.80
C ARG A 8 9.04 -0.34 -5.56
N SER A 9 9.74 -1.47 -5.62
CA SER A 9 9.25 -2.73 -6.23
C SER A 9 8.13 -3.46 -5.48
N ARG A 10 7.76 -3.00 -4.28
CA ARG A 10 6.72 -3.62 -3.43
C ARG A 10 5.59 -2.65 -3.07
N LEU A 11 5.54 -1.46 -3.69
CA LEU A 11 4.51 -0.47 -3.37
C LEU A 11 3.09 -1.00 -3.55
N ASP A 12 2.85 -1.78 -4.61
CA ASP A 12 1.55 -2.41 -4.90
C ASP A 12 1.00 -3.25 -3.75
N ALA A 13 1.88 -3.93 -3.00
CA ALA A 13 1.50 -4.75 -1.86
C ALA A 13 1.37 -3.96 -0.55
N LEU A 14 2.09 -2.84 -0.43
CA LEU A 14 2.26 -2.12 0.85
C LEU A 14 1.37 -0.88 0.94
N VAL A 15 1.32 -0.09 -0.12
CA VAL A 15 0.63 1.22 -0.15
C VAL A 15 -0.87 1.08 0.12
N PRO A 16 -1.64 0.16 -0.49
CA PRO A 16 -3.08 0.07 -0.26
C PRO A 16 -3.47 0.01 1.22
N SER A 17 -2.83 -0.88 1.98
CA SER A 17 -3.09 -1.02 3.42
C SER A 17 -2.62 0.18 4.24
N LEU A 18 -1.55 0.85 3.78
CA LEU A 18 -0.97 1.99 4.46
C LEU A 18 -1.87 3.23 4.39
N VAL A 19 -2.58 3.40 3.28
CA VAL A 19 -3.40 4.60 3.00
C VAL A 19 -4.90 4.37 3.13
N ALA A 20 -5.34 3.14 3.44
CA ALA A 20 -6.76 2.75 3.45
C ALA A 20 -7.67 3.68 4.29
N GLY A 21 -7.18 4.20 5.43
CA GLY A 21 -7.95 5.11 6.29
C GLY A 21 -7.62 6.59 6.16
N GLN A 22 -6.75 6.97 5.22
CA GLN A 22 -6.20 8.34 5.11
C GLN A 22 -6.95 9.10 4.02
N ALA A 23 -7.40 10.33 4.25
CA ALA A 23 -8.03 11.16 3.23
C ALA A 23 -7.04 12.12 2.54
N LEU A 24 -5.97 12.50 3.26
CA LEU A 24 -4.91 13.36 2.76
C LEU A 24 -3.53 12.82 3.18
N VAL A 25 -2.66 12.53 2.21
CA VAL A 25 -1.29 12.11 2.47
C VAL A 25 -0.31 13.01 1.73
N ALA A 26 0.70 13.50 2.44
CA ALA A 26 1.80 14.26 1.86
C ALA A 26 2.91 13.32 1.37
N LEU A 27 3.37 13.52 0.14
CA LEU A 27 4.53 12.87 -0.47
C LEU A 27 5.67 13.89 -0.50
N VAL A 28 6.71 13.63 0.30
CA VAL A 28 7.81 14.59 0.51
C VAL A 28 9.13 14.04 -0.04
N PRO A 29 9.63 14.58 -1.16
CA PRO A 29 10.99 14.32 -1.63
C PRO A 29 12.05 14.66 -0.59
N ALA A 30 12.89 13.67 -0.27
CA ALA A 30 14.11 13.82 0.52
C ALA A 30 15.30 13.28 -0.27
N THR A 31 15.49 13.86 -1.46
CA THR A 31 16.55 13.58 -2.42
C THR A 31 16.74 14.77 -3.35
N GLY A 32 17.94 14.93 -3.91
CA GLY A 32 18.19 15.88 -5.01
C GLY A 32 17.74 15.38 -6.38
N ASP A 33 17.46 14.08 -6.51
CA ASP A 33 16.93 13.50 -7.75
C ASP A 33 15.40 13.66 -7.81
N LEU A 34 14.97 14.84 -8.28
CA LEU A 34 13.54 15.17 -8.40
C LEU A 34 12.82 14.33 -9.46
N LYS A 35 13.54 13.84 -10.48
CA LYS A 35 12.96 12.95 -11.50
C LYS A 35 12.63 11.60 -10.90
N TRP A 36 13.56 11.04 -10.11
CA TRP A 36 13.30 9.83 -9.34
C TRP A 36 12.14 10.03 -8.36
N ALA A 37 12.12 11.14 -7.62
CA ALA A 37 11.08 11.43 -6.64
C ALA A 37 9.69 11.55 -7.29
N ALA A 38 9.60 12.23 -8.44
CA ALA A 38 8.37 12.30 -9.22
C ALA A 38 7.91 10.90 -9.69
N GLY A 39 8.83 10.08 -10.19
CA GLY A 39 8.57 8.68 -10.52
C GLY A 39 8.04 7.87 -9.34
N ALA A 40 8.68 7.99 -8.17
CA ALA A 40 8.26 7.31 -6.96
C ALA A 40 6.89 7.80 -6.45
N ALA A 41 6.60 9.10 -6.55
CA ALA A 41 5.29 9.66 -6.21
C ALA A 41 4.19 9.10 -7.12
N TRP A 42 4.47 9.01 -8.43
CA TRP A 42 3.55 8.42 -9.40
C TRP A 42 3.31 6.93 -9.11
N ASP A 43 4.34 6.18 -8.75
CA ASP A 43 4.21 4.77 -8.38
C ASP A 43 3.40 4.57 -7.10
N VAL A 44 3.56 5.43 -6.09
CA VAL A 44 2.71 5.43 -4.88
C VAL A 44 1.25 5.67 -5.25
N ALA A 45 0.98 6.62 -6.14
CA ALA A 45 -0.39 6.93 -6.57
C ALA A 45 -1.04 5.76 -7.32
N ARG A 46 -0.31 5.13 -8.26
CA ARG A 46 -0.81 3.94 -8.98
C ARG A 46 -1.03 2.77 -8.03
N ALA A 47 -0.11 2.53 -7.10
CA ALA A 47 -0.26 1.48 -6.09
C ALA A 47 -1.50 1.71 -5.21
N ALA A 48 -1.77 2.95 -4.78
CA ALA A 48 -2.98 3.30 -4.03
C ALA A 48 -4.27 3.05 -4.85
N ALA A 49 -4.21 3.28 -6.17
CA ALA A 49 -5.33 3.10 -7.10
C ALA A 49 -5.63 1.64 -7.48
N LEU A 50 -4.88 0.67 -6.94
CA LEU A 50 -5.20 -0.77 -7.06
C LEU A 50 -6.49 -1.15 -6.31
N THR A 51 -6.92 -0.30 -5.38
CA THR A 51 -8.21 -0.43 -4.69
C THR A 51 -9.31 0.27 -5.50
N ASP A 52 -10.59 0.04 -5.16
CA ASP A 52 -11.71 0.76 -5.79
C ASP A 52 -11.90 2.19 -5.26
N ARG A 53 -10.93 2.69 -4.50
CA ARG A 53 -10.91 4.03 -3.95
C ARG A 53 -10.47 5.05 -5.02
N ARG A 54 -11.15 6.19 -5.09
CA ARG A 54 -10.72 7.30 -5.98
C ARG A 54 -9.46 7.94 -5.42
N ILE A 55 -8.43 8.03 -6.25
CA ILE A 55 -7.13 8.62 -5.89
C ILE A 55 -6.91 9.87 -6.73
N ALA A 56 -6.55 10.98 -6.09
CA ALA A 56 -6.04 12.17 -6.75
C ALA A 56 -4.60 12.42 -6.36
N LEU A 57 -3.75 12.79 -7.33
CA LEU A 57 -2.37 13.21 -7.12
C LEU A 57 -2.19 14.63 -7.61
N VAL A 58 -1.72 15.53 -6.75
CA VAL A 58 -1.52 16.95 -7.07
C VAL A 58 -0.04 17.27 -7.03
N ASP A 59 0.47 17.85 -8.12
CA ASP A 59 1.82 18.39 -8.19
C ASP A 59 1.86 19.78 -7.52
N LEU A 60 2.47 19.84 -6.34
CA LEU A 60 2.69 21.05 -5.57
C LEU A 60 4.19 21.42 -5.47
N TRP A 61 5.03 20.84 -6.33
CA TRP A 61 6.42 21.24 -6.46
C TRP A 61 6.54 22.45 -7.41
N LEU A 62 5.94 23.58 -7.00
CA LEU A 62 5.68 24.74 -7.86
C LEU A 62 6.93 25.40 -8.45
N GLU A 63 8.06 25.30 -7.76
CA GLU A 63 9.34 25.90 -8.21
C GLU A 63 9.92 25.16 -9.42
N HIS A 64 9.76 23.83 -9.45
CA HIS A 64 10.29 22.95 -10.49
C HIS A 64 9.32 21.80 -10.76
N PRO A 65 8.15 22.06 -11.37
CA PRO A 65 7.12 21.04 -11.54
C PRO A 65 7.58 20.02 -12.58
N THR A 66 7.91 18.80 -12.15
CA THR A 66 8.40 17.71 -13.02
C THR A 66 7.44 16.53 -13.08
N LEU A 67 6.38 16.51 -12.28
CA LEU A 67 5.52 15.34 -12.14
C LEU A 67 4.69 15.11 -13.41
N HIS A 68 4.26 16.18 -14.08
CA HIS A 68 3.51 16.11 -15.32
C HIS A 68 4.26 15.37 -16.45
N GLU A 69 5.58 15.56 -16.54
CA GLU A 69 6.44 14.83 -17.50
C GLU A 69 6.45 13.33 -17.22
N THR A 70 6.48 12.95 -15.93
CA THR A 70 6.45 11.55 -15.48
C THR A 70 5.11 10.89 -15.80
N VAL A 71 4.02 11.65 -15.72
CA VAL A 71 2.67 11.19 -16.08
C VAL A 71 2.46 11.17 -17.61
N GLY A 72 3.37 11.78 -18.38
CA GLY A 72 3.30 11.83 -19.85
C GLY A 72 2.36 12.92 -20.38
N LEU A 73 2.17 13.99 -19.61
CA LEU A 73 1.35 15.14 -20.00
C LEU A 73 2.23 16.34 -20.38
N THR A 74 1.69 17.21 -21.22
CA THR A 74 2.26 18.54 -21.44
C THR A 74 1.79 19.50 -20.34
N PRO A 75 2.57 20.57 -20.03
CA PRO A 75 2.09 21.64 -19.16
C PRO A 75 0.72 22.16 -19.58
N THR A 76 -0.18 22.36 -18.62
CA THR A 76 -1.58 22.75 -18.79
C THR A 76 -2.10 23.40 -17.51
N GLU A 77 -3.34 23.90 -17.52
CA GLU A 77 -4.04 24.39 -16.32
C GLU A 77 -3.94 23.38 -15.17
N GLY A 78 -3.69 23.86 -13.95
CA GLY A 78 -3.42 23.02 -12.80
C GLY A 78 -3.94 23.58 -11.49
N ILE A 79 -3.32 23.18 -10.39
CA ILE A 79 -3.74 23.54 -9.04
C ILE A 79 -3.59 25.04 -8.75
N VAL A 80 -2.55 25.70 -9.31
CA VAL A 80 -2.39 27.15 -9.23
C VAL A 80 -3.59 27.85 -9.88
N ASP A 81 -3.94 27.45 -11.10
CA ASP A 81 -5.05 28.06 -11.83
C ASP A 81 -6.38 27.86 -11.12
N ALA A 82 -6.56 26.69 -10.51
CA ALA A 82 -7.77 26.40 -9.74
C ALA A 82 -7.90 27.24 -8.46
N PHE A 83 -6.78 27.61 -7.83
CA PHE A 83 -6.76 28.34 -6.56
C PHE A 83 -6.67 29.87 -6.74
N GLU A 84 -5.98 30.35 -7.77
CA GLU A 84 -5.78 31.79 -8.02
C GLU A 84 -6.77 32.37 -9.03
N TYR A 85 -7.24 31.57 -9.99
CA TYR A 85 -8.08 32.03 -11.09
C TYR A 85 -9.44 31.32 -11.16
N ASP A 86 -9.82 30.61 -10.09
CA ASP A 86 -11.09 29.88 -9.96
C ASP A 86 -11.38 28.89 -11.11
N VAL A 87 -10.33 28.37 -11.76
CA VAL A 87 -10.49 27.25 -12.69
C VAL A 87 -11.07 26.04 -11.94
N SER A 88 -12.02 25.35 -12.57
CA SER A 88 -12.61 24.14 -11.98
C SER A 88 -11.54 23.07 -11.78
N LEU A 89 -11.45 22.50 -10.57
CA LEU A 89 -10.54 21.36 -10.29
C LEU A 89 -10.82 20.16 -11.19
N THR A 90 -12.09 19.92 -11.54
CA THR A 90 -12.47 18.83 -12.45
C THR A 90 -11.95 19.09 -13.87
N LYS A 91 -11.85 20.36 -14.29
CA LYS A 91 -11.30 20.75 -15.59
C LYS A 91 -9.77 20.60 -15.61
N ALA A 92 -9.11 20.94 -14.50
CA ALA A 92 -7.66 20.81 -14.34
C ALA A 92 -7.19 19.37 -14.06
N ALA A 93 -8.12 18.44 -13.77
CA ALA A 93 -7.79 17.05 -13.48
C ALA A 93 -7.73 16.18 -14.74
N HIS A 94 -6.69 15.37 -14.82
CA HIS A 94 -6.45 14.41 -15.89
C HIS A 94 -6.50 12.99 -15.32
N GLN A 95 -7.38 12.14 -15.83
CA GLN A 95 -7.44 10.75 -15.40
C GLN A 95 -6.43 9.90 -16.19
N VAL A 96 -5.42 9.36 -15.50
CA VAL A 96 -4.38 8.48 -16.07
C VAL A 96 -4.19 7.30 -15.13
N ASP A 97 -4.20 6.06 -15.63
CA ASP A 97 -4.03 4.84 -14.83
C ASP A 97 -4.90 4.79 -13.55
N ARG A 98 -6.17 5.17 -13.66
CA ARG A 98 -7.15 5.28 -12.55
C ARG A 98 -6.84 6.35 -11.49
N VAL A 99 -5.78 7.14 -11.66
CA VAL A 99 -5.43 8.29 -10.81
C VAL A 99 -5.91 9.58 -11.46
N PHE A 100 -6.55 10.45 -10.69
CA PHE A 100 -6.85 11.82 -11.09
C PHE A 100 -5.63 12.71 -10.81
N PHE A 101 -4.82 12.98 -11.82
CA PHE A 101 -3.65 13.83 -11.71
C PHE A 101 -3.99 15.30 -11.95
N ILE A 102 -3.51 16.19 -11.09
CA ILE A 102 -3.63 17.65 -11.24
C ILE A 102 -2.21 18.23 -11.29
N PRO A 103 -1.77 18.81 -12.42
CA PRO A 103 -0.44 19.41 -12.53
C PRO A 103 -0.34 20.70 -11.70
N ALA A 104 0.87 21.25 -11.57
CA ALA A 104 1.10 22.51 -10.87
C ALA A 104 0.31 23.66 -11.50
N GLY A 105 0.27 23.72 -12.84
CA GLY A 105 -0.41 24.79 -13.57
C GLY A 105 0.52 25.97 -13.86
N THR A 106 -0.07 27.15 -13.97
CA THR A 106 0.65 28.40 -14.22
C THR A 106 1.69 28.70 -13.13
N VAL A 107 2.81 29.33 -13.52
CA VAL A 107 3.83 29.80 -12.58
C VAL A 107 3.25 30.92 -11.70
N THR A 108 3.43 30.81 -10.39
CA THR A 108 2.93 31.81 -9.42
C THR A 108 4.06 32.41 -8.59
N ALA A 109 3.93 33.70 -8.28
CA ALA A 109 4.75 34.39 -7.28
C ALA A 109 4.19 34.25 -5.85
N HIS A 110 2.98 33.72 -5.69
CA HIS A 110 2.21 33.68 -4.44
C HIS A 110 2.09 32.25 -3.89
N ALA A 111 3.12 31.41 -4.09
CA ALA A 111 3.13 30.01 -3.63
C ALA A 111 2.80 29.87 -2.13
N GLY A 112 3.25 30.83 -1.29
CA GLY A 112 2.92 30.87 0.14
C GLY A 112 1.42 30.97 0.41
N ASP A 113 0.73 31.86 -0.30
CA ASP A 113 -0.71 32.07 -0.15
C ASP A 113 -1.51 30.86 -0.64
N LEU A 114 -1.03 30.20 -1.70
CA LEU A 114 -1.60 28.96 -2.20
C LEU A 114 -1.56 27.85 -1.13
N PHE A 115 -0.43 27.66 -0.44
CA PHE A 115 -0.33 26.66 0.63
C PHE A 115 -1.16 27.03 1.86
N ALA A 116 -1.20 28.32 2.22
CA ALA A 116 -1.98 28.84 3.34
C ALA A 116 -3.49 28.89 3.07
N ASN A 117 -3.92 28.69 1.82
CA ASN A 117 -5.31 28.84 1.42
C ASN A 117 -6.24 27.87 2.19
N PRO A 118 -7.31 28.36 2.85
CA PRO A 118 -8.21 27.52 3.64
C PRO A 118 -9.01 26.49 2.81
N ARG A 119 -9.03 26.62 1.48
CA ARG A 119 -9.64 25.64 0.57
C ARG A 119 -9.04 24.25 0.71
N TRP A 120 -7.77 24.12 1.11
CA TRP A 120 -7.17 22.81 1.41
C TRP A 120 -7.92 22.04 2.51
N LYS A 121 -8.38 22.72 3.56
CA LYS A 121 -9.19 22.08 4.62
C LYS A 121 -10.53 21.58 4.09
N LYS A 122 -11.16 22.35 3.20
CA LYS A 122 -12.42 21.95 2.53
C LYS A 122 -12.19 20.73 1.62
N LEU A 123 -11.11 20.72 0.83
CA LEU A 123 -10.75 19.58 0.00
C LEU A 123 -10.48 18.34 0.84
N HIS A 124 -9.68 18.45 1.89
CA HIS A 124 -9.42 17.35 2.81
C HIS A 124 -10.71 16.77 3.41
N GLY A 125 -11.62 17.64 3.86
CA GLY A 125 -12.94 17.23 4.36
C GLY A 125 -13.78 16.52 3.29
N GLY A 126 -13.81 17.06 2.06
CA GLY A 126 -14.52 16.46 0.93
C GLY A 126 -14.00 15.07 0.57
N PHE A 127 -12.68 14.90 0.44
CA PHE A 127 -12.06 13.60 0.18
C PHE A 127 -12.35 12.59 1.29
N ARG A 128 -12.41 13.03 2.55
CA ARG A 128 -12.81 12.16 3.67
C ARG A 128 -14.25 11.68 3.57
N VAL A 129 -15.19 12.58 3.26
CA VAL A 129 -16.63 12.22 3.11
C VAL A 129 -16.84 11.27 1.95
N GLU A 130 -16.11 11.46 0.86
CA GLU A 130 -16.20 10.68 -0.38
C GLU A 130 -15.42 9.36 -0.37
N ASP A 131 -14.83 9.00 0.79
CA ASP A 131 -13.85 7.93 0.94
C ASP A 131 -12.82 7.91 -0.19
N ALA A 132 -12.25 9.08 -0.50
CA ALA A 132 -11.25 9.27 -1.56
C ALA A 132 -9.90 9.68 -0.94
N LEU A 133 -8.81 9.42 -1.66
CA LEU A 133 -7.46 9.80 -1.24
C LEU A 133 -6.94 10.98 -2.04
N LEU A 134 -6.53 12.04 -1.35
CA LEU A 134 -5.76 13.13 -1.91
C LEU A 134 -4.27 12.96 -1.57
N LEU A 135 -3.44 12.80 -2.59
CA LEU A 135 -1.99 12.77 -2.49
C LEU A 135 -1.43 14.13 -2.92
N LEU A 136 -0.62 14.75 -2.06
CA LEU A 136 0.05 16.01 -2.37
C LEU A 136 1.55 15.77 -2.52
N TYR A 137 2.13 16.09 -3.68
CA TYR A 137 3.57 16.03 -3.91
C TYR A 137 4.20 17.40 -3.68
N LEU A 138 4.89 17.59 -2.55
CA LEU A 138 5.36 18.91 -2.11
C LEU A 138 6.66 18.84 -1.28
N SER A 139 7.39 19.95 -1.24
CA SER A 139 8.60 20.06 -0.41
C SER A 139 8.26 20.10 1.09
N ALA A 140 9.24 19.76 1.94
CA ALA A 140 9.06 19.86 3.39
C ALA A 140 8.73 21.31 3.84
N GLY A 141 9.30 22.31 3.16
CA GLY A 141 8.99 23.72 3.41
C GLY A 141 7.59 24.14 2.95
N ALA A 142 7.07 23.56 1.87
CA ALA A 142 5.68 23.72 1.47
C ALA A 142 4.72 23.04 2.46
N LEU A 143 5.05 21.83 2.91
CA LEU A 143 4.28 21.10 3.94
C LEU A 143 4.20 21.89 5.27
N ALA A 144 5.23 22.64 5.64
CA ALA A 144 5.21 23.50 6.81
C ALA A 144 4.22 24.68 6.70
N ARG A 145 3.90 25.11 5.48
CA ARG A 145 3.00 26.23 5.17
C ARG A 145 1.57 25.78 4.82
N LEU A 146 1.36 24.48 4.62
CA LEU A 146 0.07 23.92 4.24
C LEU A 146 -0.97 24.17 5.33
N SER A 147 -2.10 24.76 4.95
CA SER A 147 -3.17 25.12 5.90
C SER A 147 -3.95 23.91 6.43
N ALA A 148 -3.95 22.80 5.68
CA ALA A 148 -4.50 21.52 6.10
C ALA A 148 -3.41 20.66 6.76
N VAL A 149 -3.81 19.85 7.76
CA VAL A 149 -2.92 18.87 8.39
C VAL A 149 -3.14 17.53 7.67
N PRO A 150 -2.15 16.99 6.95
CA PRO A 150 -2.28 15.67 6.34
C PRO A 150 -2.49 14.59 7.40
N ASP A 151 -3.22 13.54 7.04
CA ASP A 151 -3.46 12.39 7.92
C ASP A 151 -2.21 11.48 8.00
N GLY A 152 -1.27 11.65 7.08
CA GLY A 152 0.04 11.04 7.14
C GLY A 152 1.02 11.62 6.12
N LEU A 153 2.28 11.25 6.27
CA LEU A 153 3.35 11.63 5.36
C LEU A 153 4.14 10.39 4.91
N ILE A 154 4.50 10.36 3.63
CA ILE A 154 5.40 9.39 3.02
C ILE A 154 6.60 10.17 2.49
N VAL A 155 7.80 9.78 2.92
CA VAL A 155 9.04 10.40 2.42
C VAL A 155 9.52 9.62 1.21
N LEU A 156 9.97 10.32 0.17
CA LEU A 156 10.52 9.73 -1.04
C LEU A 156 12.04 9.91 -1.02
N SER A 157 12.78 8.85 -0.74
CA SER A 157 14.24 8.92 -0.63
C SER A 157 14.90 7.61 -1.08
N PRO A 158 15.62 7.59 -2.21
CA PRO A 158 16.10 6.35 -2.83
C PRO A 158 16.97 5.53 -1.88
N ASP A 159 17.82 6.21 -1.11
CA ASP A 159 18.75 5.61 -0.15
C ASP A 159 18.37 5.92 1.31
N GLY A 160 17.16 6.41 1.58
CA GLY A 160 16.76 6.88 2.91
C GLY A 160 17.31 8.28 3.22
N TYR A 161 16.67 8.94 4.20
CA TYR A 161 16.97 10.35 4.52
C TYR A 161 17.61 10.48 5.90
N GLU A 162 18.47 11.49 6.04
CA GLU A 162 19.09 11.85 7.32
C GLU A 162 18.16 12.80 8.09
N PRO A 163 17.76 12.48 9.34
CA PRO A 163 16.89 13.33 10.14
C PRO A 163 17.47 14.73 10.42
N GLU A 164 18.80 14.86 10.49
CA GLU A 164 19.49 16.12 10.78
C GLU A 164 19.61 17.04 9.56
N SER A 165 19.40 16.53 8.34
CA SER A 165 19.37 17.34 7.12
C SER A 165 18.25 18.37 7.15
N SER A 166 18.34 19.45 6.35
CA SER A 166 17.28 20.46 6.25
C SER A 166 15.90 19.84 5.92
N ILE A 167 15.86 18.86 5.03
CA ILE A 167 14.63 18.14 4.69
C ILE A 167 14.18 17.25 5.86
N GLY A 168 15.11 16.53 6.49
CA GLY A 168 14.84 15.70 7.66
C GLY A 168 14.29 16.47 8.85
N GLN A 169 14.76 17.70 9.07
CA GLN A 169 14.23 18.62 10.07
C GLN A 169 12.79 19.03 9.71
N GLY A 170 12.51 19.33 8.43
CA GLY A 170 11.16 19.62 7.98
C GLY A 170 10.18 18.45 8.15
N VAL A 171 10.63 17.21 7.88
CA VAL A 171 9.86 15.99 8.15
C VAL A 171 9.61 15.80 9.65
N THR A 172 10.66 15.97 10.47
CA THR A 172 10.57 15.88 11.93
C THR A 172 9.59 16.90 12.49
N ALA A 173 9.65 18.15 12.03
CA ALA A 173 8.71 19.20 12.42
C ALA A 173 7.26 18.87 12.02
N ALA A 174 7.03 18.20 10.88
CA ALA A 174 5.69 17.75 10.51
C ALA A 174 5.18 16.65 11.47
N MET A 175 6.06 15.74 11.88
CA MET A 175 5.74 14.70 12.87
C MET A 175 5.42 15.29 14.25
N GLU A 176 6.18 16.29 14.69
CA GLU A 176 5.94 17.02 15.94
C GLU A 176 4.59 17.77 15.92
N ARG A 177 4.14 18.22 14.75
CA ARG A 177 2.78 18.76 14.54
C ARG A 177 1.68 17.69 14.49
N GLY A 178 2.02 16.42 14.68
CA GLY A 178 1.07 15.31 14.75
C GLY A 178 0.82 14.58 13.42
N VAL A 179 1.58 14.86 12.36
CA VAL A 179 1.45 14.13 11.08
C VAL A 179 2.25 12.83 11.14
N PRO A 180 1.63 11.64 11.13
CA PRO A 180 2.35 10.38 11.27
C PRO A 180 3.18 10.06 10.03
N LEU A 181 4.44 9.65 10.23
CA LEU A 181 5.29 9.07 9.18
C LEU A 181 4.82 7.65 8.86
N LEU A 182 4.15 7.52 7.71
CA LEU A 182 3.61 6.25 7.21
C LEU A 182 4.71 5.34 6.66
N GLY A 183 5.73 5.91 6.02
CA GLY A 183 6.89 5.17 5.56
C GLY A 183 7.84 6.00 4.69
N VAL A 184 8.95 5.37 4.29
CA VAL A 184 9.96 5.94 3.39
C VAL A 184 10.06 5.08 2.16
N VAL A 185 9.71 5.63 1.00
CA VAL A 185 9.93 4.98 -0.29
C VAL A 185 11.40 5.00 -0.61
N ARG A 186 11.96 3.81 -0.91
CA ARG A 186 13.38 3.61 -1.27
C ARG A 186 13.48 2.86 -2.58
N GLU A 187 14.56 3.07 -3.31
CA GLU A 187 14.78 2.39 -4.59
C GLU A 187 14.88 0.88 -4.40
N ARG A 188 15.68 0.46 -3.41
CA ARG A 188 15.90 -0.94 -3.04
C ARG A 188 15.65 -1.15 -1.56
N TRP A 189 15.29 -2.38 -1.18
CA TRP A 189 15.33 -2.78 0.23
C TRP A 189 16.79 -2.71 0.72
N THR A 190 17.03 -1.92 1.76
CA THR A 190 18.32 -1.87 2.45
C THR A 190 18.05 -2.02 3.94
N PRO A 191 18.60 -3.05 4.61
CA PRO A 191 18.43 -3.21 6.04
C PRO A 191 19.03 -2.01 6.78
N ALA A 192 18.42 -1.61 7.89
CA ALA A 192 19.04 -0.65 8.80
C ALA A 192 20.36 -1.24 9.32
N ALA A 193 21.43 -0.45 9.34
CA ALA A 193 22.73 -0.90 9.84
C ALA A 193 22.59 -1.32 11.32
N ASP A 194 22.98 -2.55 11.64
CA ASP A 194 23.05 -3.01 13.03
C ASP A 194 24.33 -2.42 13.65
N PRO A 195 24.28 -1.58 14.70
CA PRO A 195 25.46 -1.10 15.39
C PRO A 195 26.28 -2.23 16.03
N ARG A 196 25.75 -3.46 16.10
CA ARG A 196 26.48 -4.68 16.50
C ARG A 196 27.22 -5.39 15.36
N SER A 197 27.15 -4.86 14.14
CA SER A 197 27.84 -5.40 12.96
C SER A 197 29.33 -5.02 12.87
N VAL A 198 29.90 -4.36 13.88
CA VAL A 198 31.36 -4.26 14.00
C VAL A 198 31.89 -5.66 14.34
N ALA A 199 32.51 -6.30 13.34
CA ALA A 199 33.10 -7.63 13.50
C ALA A 199 34.05 -7.64 14.72
N PRO A 200 33.88 -8.55 15.69
CA PRO A 200 34.89 -8.74 16.72
C PRO A 200 36.18 -9.27 16.06
N PRO A 201 37.37 -8.90 16.57
CA PRO A 201 38.63 -9.40 16.03
C PRO A 201 38.67 -10.93 16.09
N PRO A 202 39.32 -11.61 15.12
CA PRO A 202 39.25 -13.06 15.01
C PRO A 202 39.94 -13.71 16.22
N GLY A 203 39.15 -14.31 17.11
CA GLY A 203 39.64 -14.84 18.37
C GLY A 203 38.83 -16.02 18.89
N ARG A 204 39.32 -17.22 18.54
CA ARG A 204 39.15 -18.54 19.19
C ARG A 204 37.73 -19.06 19.41
N ILE A 205 37.40 -20.03 18.56
CA ILE A 205 36.32 -21.00 18.71
C ILE A 205 36.56 -21.81 20.00
N SER A 206 35.64 -21.69 20.96
CA SER A 206 35.47 -22.67 22.03
C SER A 206 34.06 -23.22 21.95
N ALA A 207 33.97 -24.46 21.49
CA ALA A 207 32.76 -25.25 21.44
C ALA A 207 32.24 -25.55 22.85
N SER A 208 30.96 -25.31 23.09
CA SER A 208 30.18 -26.09 24.05
C SER A 208 28.74 -26.20 23.56
N VAL A 209 28.52 -27.15 22.67
CA VAL A 209 27.18 -27.61 22.29
C VAL A 209 26.62 -28.40 23.47
N ARG A 210 25.71 -27.80 24.23
CA ARG A 210 24.88 -28.52 25.21
C ARG A 210 23.47 -28.65 24.65
N ARG A 211 23.17 -29.80 24.04
CA ARG A 211 21.81 -30.20 23.64
C ARG A 211 20.95 -30.45 24.89
N PRO A 212 19.73 -29.88 25.00
CA PRO A 212 18.73 -30.38 25.93
C PRO A 212 17.91 -31.52 25.28
N PRO A 213 17.42 -32.50 26.07
CA PRO A 213 16.72 -33.67 25.56
C PRO A 213 15.27 -33.38 25.19
N HIS A 214 14.81 -33.99 24.09
CA HIS A 214 13.42 -34.00 23.64
C HIS A 214 12.52 -34.76 24.62
N ARG A 215 11.42 -34.13 25.06
CA ARG A 215 10.27 -34.86 25.62
C ARG A 215 9.08 -34.70 24.67
N LEU A 216 8.60 -35.85 24.20
CA LEU A 216 7.40 -36.04 23.41
C LEU A 216 6.15 -35.72 24.25
N ALA A 217 5.29 -34.85 23.75
CA ALA A 217 3.92 -34.73 24.20
C ALA A 217 3.01 -34.66 22.96
N ARG A 218 2.04 -35.58 22.90
CA ARG A 218 1.04 -35.74 21.84
C ARG A 218 0.00 -34.60 21.87
N PRO A 219 -0.67 -34.29 20.74
CA PRO A 219 -1.54 -33.13 20.63
C PRO A 219 -2.94 -33.43 21.17
N VAL A 220 -3.53 -32.47 21.87
CA VAL A 220 -4.97 -32.43 22.20
C VAL A 220 -5.64 -31.53 21.17
N VAL A 221 -6.56 -32.11 20.40
CA VAL A 221 -7.45 -31.43 19.47
C VAL A 221 -8.57 -30.80 20.27
N VAL A 222 -8.76 -29.49 20.16
CA VAL A 222 -9.97 -28.81 20.63
C VAL A 222 -10.67 -28.23 19.41
N ALA A 223 -11.79 -28.85 19.07
CA ALA A 223 -12.79 -28.32 18.17
C ALA A 223 -13.68 -27.33 18.94
N ALA A 224 -13.96 -26.16 18.35
CA ALA A 224 -15.09 -25.34 18.75
C ALA A 224 -15.70 -24.70 17.50
N THR A 225 -17.01 -24.88 17.37
CA THR A 225 -17.82 -24.70 16.18
C THR A 225 -18.86 -23.60 16.47
N LEU A 226 -19.05 -22.70 15.50
CA LEU A 226 -20.26 -21.91 15.18
C LEU A 226 -20.91 -21.00 16.24
N LEU A 227 -21.25 -19.76 15.84
CA LEU A 227 -22.64 -19.40 15.48
C LEU A 227 -22.77 -17.98 14.90
N ALA A 228 -23.85 -17.83 14.16
CA ALA A 228 -24.19 -16.78 13.19
C ALA A 228 -24.98 -15.58 13.77
N GLY A 229 -25.17 -14.57 12.92
CA GLY A 229 -26.13 -13.46 13.06
C GLY A 229 -25.46 -12.10 12.88
N ALA A 230 -25.92 -11.14 12.08
CA ALA A 230 -27.24 -10.89 11.53
C ALA A 230 -27.18 -10.02 10.25
N ALA A 231 -28.31 -10.01 9.53
CA ALA A 231 -28.60 -9.32 8.29
C ALA A 231 -29.07 -7.85 8.47
N GLY A 232 -29.08 -7.11 7.35
CA GLY A 232 -29.71 -5.80 7.13
C GLY A 232 -28.78 -4.92 6.27
N GLY A 233 -29.02 -4.63 4.99
CA GLY A 233 -30.21 -4.04 4.37
C GLY A 233 -30.23 -2.54 4.72
N TRP A 234 -29.95 -1.57 3.84
CA TRP A 234 -30.70 -1.26 2.62
C TRP A 234 -29.94 -0.32 1.67
N ALA A 235 -30.36 -0.42 0.41
CA ALA A 235 -30.12 0.48 -0.72
C ALA A 235 -30.23 1.97 -0.40
N LEU A 236 -29.55 2.80 -1.21
CA LEU A 236 -30.15 3.89 -2.00
C LEU A 236 -29.14 4.42 -3.03
N LEU A 237 -29.66 4.89 -4.16
CA LEU A 237 -29.01 5.59 -5.29
C LEU A 237 -28.45 4.74 -6.43
N ALA A 238 -29.37 4.14 -7.19
CA ALA A 238 -29.24 4.14 -8.65
C ALA A 238 -30.62 4.34 -9.28
N ARG A 239 -30.87 5.53 -9.83
CA ARG A 239 -31.93 5.78 -10.82
C ARG A 239 -31.29 6.46 -12.02
N GLY A 240 -31.57 5.91 -13.20
CA GLY A 240 -31.44 6.65 -14.44
C GLY A 240 -30.94 5.82 -15.63
N ALA A 241 -31.76 4.89 -16.12
CA ALA A 241 -31.82 4.58 -17.56
C ALA A 241 -33.09 3.78 -17.85
N GLU A 242 -33.99 4.39 -18.62
CA GLU A 242 -35.20 3.78 -19.16
C GLU A 242 -34.87 2.82 -20.29
N GLN A 243 -35.43 1.60 -20.28
CA GLN A 243 -35.71 0.89 -21.53
C GLN A 243 -37.04 0.13 -21.42
N ARG A 244 -37.94 0.49 -22.33
CA ARG A 244 -39.29 -0.06 -22.52
C ARG A 244 -39.23 -1.59 -22.67
N ARG A 245 -40.07 -2.30 -21.90
CA ARG A 245 -40.44 -3.70 -22.16
C ARG A 245 -41.71 -3.76 -23.00
N THR A 246 -41.66 -4.58 -24.05
CA THR A 246 -42.81 -5.08 -24.81
C THR A 246 -42.81 -6.61 -24.64
N PRO A 247 -43.97 -7.29 -24.51
CA PRO A 247 -44.06 -8.65 -23.97
C PRO A 247 -43.72 -9.75 -24.99
N ALA A 248 -43.23 -10.88 -24.46
CA ALA A 248 -42.86 -12.09 -25.18
C ALA A 248 -44.07 -13.00 -25.49
N PRO A 249 -44.11 -13.69 -26.65
CA PRO A 249 -45.03 -14.80 -26.89
C PRO A 249 -44.46 -16.15 -26.44
N ALA A 250 -45.39 -17.11 -26.36
CA ALA A 250 -45.37 -18.38 -25.65
C ALA A 250 -44.26 -19.39 -26.01
N ALA A 251 -43.98 -20.26 -25.03
CA ALA A 251 -43.02 -21.34 -25.04
C ALA A 251 -43.30 -22.40 -26.11
N ALA A 252 -42.26 -22.76 -26.88
CA ALA A 252 -42.20 -23.94 -27.73
C ALA A 252 -41.48 -25.09 -26.99
N ALA A 253 -41.96 -26.31 -27.20
CA ALA A 253 -41.47 -27.54 -26.57
C ALA A 253 -39.99 -27.86 -26.93
N PRO A 254 -39.22 -28.51 -26.04
CA PRO A 254 -37.80 -28.72 -26.27
C PRO A 254 -37.54 -29.83 -27.30
N VAL A 255 -36.71 -29.49 -28.29
CA VAL A 255 -36.10 -30.44 -29.24
C VAL A 255 -35.00 -31.23 -28.53
N ARG A 256 -35.04 -32.55 -28.66
CA ARG A 256 -34.10 -33.49 -28.05
C ARG A 256 -32.70 -33.35 -28.69
N ALA A 257 -31.74 -32.80 -27.94
CA ALA A 257 -30.35 -32.70 -28.39
C ALA A 257 -29.61 -34.06 -28.31
N ARG A 258 -28.79 -34.35 -29.33
CA ARG A 258 -27.85 -35.50 -29.36
C ARG A 258 -26.79 -35.34 -28.26
N PRO A 259 -26.29 -36.44 -27.64
CA PRO A 259 -25.21 -36.36 -26.66
C PRO A 259 -23.91 -35.93 -27.35
N ILE A 260 -23.38 -34.78 -26.95
CA ILE A 260 -22.00 -34.36 -27.23
C ILE A 260 -21.11 -35.13 -26.26
N ALA A 261 -20.01 -35.68 -26.76
CA ALA A 261 -19.00 -36.37 -25.97
C ALA A 261 -18.56 -35.52 -24.77
N ALA A 262 -18.54 -36.12 -23.58
CA ALA A 262 -18.18 -35.46 -22.34
C ALA A 262 -16.78 -34.85 -22.45
N ALA A 263 -16.69 -33.53 -22.26
CA ALA A 263 -15.43 -32.86 -22.01
C ALA A 263 -14.73 -33.51 -20.79
N PRO A 264 -13.39 -33.57 -20.75
CA PRO A 264 -12.68 -34.08 -19.58
C PRO A 264 -13.15 -33.33 -18.33
N ALA A 265 -13.47 -34.07 -17.28
CA ALA A 265 -13.95 -33.50 -16.03
C ALA A 265 -12.96 -32.42 -15.55
N PRO A 266 -13.42 -31.22 -15.19
CA PRO A 266 -12.55 -30.21 -14.63
C PRO A 266 -11.85 -30.79 -13.40
N ALA A 267 -10.54 -30.56 -13.27
CA ALA A 267 -9.78 -30.96 -12.11
C ALA A 267 -10.53 -30.50 -10.86
N ARG A 268 -10.80 -31.45 -9.95
CA ARG A 268 -11.64 -31.24 -8.77
C ARG A 268 -10.92 -30.24 -7.85
N LEU A 269 -11.29 -28.96 -7.97
CA LEU A 269 -10.80 -27.90 -7.08
C LEU A 269 -11.38 -28.13 -5.69
N ASP A 270 -10.56 -27.92 -4.66
CA ASP A 270 -11.08 -27.92 -3.30
C ASP A 270 -11.91 -26.65 -3.07
N SER A 271 -12.92 -26.73 -2.20
CA SER A 271 -13.79 -25.58 -1.89
C SER A 271 -13.04 -24.42 -1.20
N LEU A 272 -11.82 -24.67 -0.71
CA LEU A 272 -10.93 -23.70 -0.08
C LEU A 272 -9.50 -23.92 -0.57
N ALA A 273 -8.74 -22.84 -0.69
CA ALA A 273 -7.33 -22.91 -1.03
C ALA A 273 -6.48 -23.35 0.16
N TRP A 274 -5.41 -24.09 -0.12
CA TRP A 274 -4.48 -24.64 0.87
C TRP A 274 -3.24 -23.77 1.02
N THR A 275 -2.74 -23.68 2.25
CA THR A 275 -1.46 -23.03 2.58
C THR A 275 -0.62 -23.97 3.42
N VAL A 276 0.67 -24.08 3.12
CA VAL A 276 1.60 -24.96 3.83
C VAL A 276 2.51 -24.11 4.70
N GLN A 277 2.61 -24.44 5.99
CA GLN A 277 3.62 -23.83 6.85
C GLN A 277 4.96 -24.52 6.66
N LEU A 278 5.93 -23.78 6.13
CA LEU A 278 7.26 -24.28 5.83
C LEU A 278 8.22 -24.11 7.02
N ALA A 279 8.08 -23.00 7.75
CA ALA A 279 8.87 -22.75 8.95
C ALA A 279 8.19 -21.74 9.89
N ALA A 280 8.70 -21.66 11.12
CA ALA A 280 8.40 -20.57 12.04
C ALA A 280 9.69 -20.11 12.72
N TYR A 281 9.86 -18.79 12.83
CA TYR A 281 11.02 -18.18 13.45
C TYR A 281 10.60 -17.20 14.54
N ALA A 282 11.32 -17.20 15.67
CA ALA A 282 11.16 -16.16 16.69
C ALA A 282 11.69 -14.79 16.23
N ARG A 283 12.35 -14.72 15.07
CA ARG A 283 12.86 -13.49 14.49
C ARG A 283 12.40 -13.34 13.03
N LEU A 284 11.93 -12.14 12.70
CA LEU A 284 11.39 -11.83 11.37
C LEU A 284 12.44 -11.96 10.26
N ASP A 285 13.69 -11.59 10.55
CA ASP A 285 14.79 -11.66 9.58
C ASP A 285 15.03 -13.08 9.05
N LYS A 286 14.97 -14.08 9.93
CA LYS A 286 15.11 -15.49 9.52
C LYS A 286 13.91 -15.98 8.71
N ALA A 287 12.70 -15.50 9.04
CA ALA A 287 11.49 -15.81 8.28
C ALA A 287 11.55 -15.22 6.87
N LEU A 288 11.98 -13.96 6.74
CA LEU A 288 12.13 -13.30 5.44
C LEU A 288 13.27 -13.91 4.62
N ALA A 289 14.43 -14.22 5.22
CA ALA A 289 15.52 -14.87 4.51
C ALA A 289 15.18 -16.28 3.99
N LEU A 290 14.25 -16.99 4.65
CA LEU A 290 13.70 -18.21 4.10
C LEU A 290 12.74 -17.91 2.95
N ALA A 291 11.85 -16.94 3.11
CA ALA A 291 10.92 -16.52 2.07
C ALA A 291 11.64 -16.07 0.78
N ASP A 292 12.75 -15.35 0.89
CA ASP A 292 13.53 -14.92 -0.27
C ASP A 292 14.15 -16.10 -1.03
N ARG A 293 14.68 -17.09 -0.30
CA ARG A 293 15.21 -18.32 -0.92
C ARG A 293 14.12 -19.11 -1.63
N LEU A 294 12.97 -19.27 -0.98
CA LEU A 294 11.80 -19.93 -1.57
C LEU A 294 11.32 -19.20 -2.84
N THR A 295 11.38 -17.87 -2.84
CA THR A 295 11.04 -17.06 -4.02
C THR A 295 12.02 -17.28 -5.16
N ALA A 296 13.33 -17.36 -4.86
CA ALA A 296 14.34 -17.70 -5.86
C ALA A 296 14.12 -19.11 -6.44
N ASP A 297 13.57 -20.03 -5.65
CA ASP A 297 13.20 -21.39 -6.05
C ASP A 297 11.82 -21.48 -6.75
N GLY A 298 11.18 -20.34 -7.05
CA GLY A 298 9.91 -20.27 -7.77
C GLY A 298 8.65 -20.51 -6.92
N VAL A 299 8.78 -20.57 -5.60
CA VAL A 299 7.65 -20.64 -4.67
C VAL A 299 7.19 -19.23 -4.31
N THR A 300 5.89 -19.02 -4.09
CA THR A 300 5.35 -17.73 -3.62
C THR A 300 5.08 -17.79 -2.12
N PRO A 301 6.04 -17.42 -1.24
CA PRO A 301 5.82 -17.42 0.19
C PRO A 301 5.20 -16.12 0.70
N PHE A 302 4.58 -16.19 1.86
CA PHE A 302 4.18 -15.03 2.65
C PHE A 302 4.48 -15.28 4.13
N VAL A 303 4.77 -14.21 4.86
CA VAL A 303 5.15 -14.27 6.28
C VAL A 303 4.08 -13.62 7.12
N THR A 304 3.57 -14.34 8.12
CA THR A 304 2.54 -13.83 9.04
C THR A 304 3.04 -13.84 10.49
N PRO A 305 2.88 -12.74 11.25
CA PRO A 305 3.20 -12.73 12.67
C PRO A 305 2.12 -13.49 13.46
N VAL A 306 2.56 -14.26 14.45
CA VAL A 306 1.72 -14.98 15.41
C VAL A 306 2.22 -14.66 16.81
N THR A 307 1.37 -14.05 17.61
CA THR A 307 1.64 -13.84 19.03
C THR A 307 1.43 -15.16 19.77
N LEU A 308 2.45 -15.62 20.48
CA LEU A 308 2.37 -16.75 21.40
C LEU A 308 2.43 -16.19 22.82
N ASP A 309 1.34 -16.36 23.56
CA ASP A 309 1.30 -16.02 24.98
C ASP A 309 1.89 -17.17 25.80
N ASP A 310 2.87 -16.85 26.65
CA ASP A 310 3.36 -17.76 27.69
C ASP A 310 3.25 -17.07 29.06
N ARG A 311 3.35 -17.86 30.14
CA ARG A 311 3.27 -17.42 31.55
C ARG A 311 4.30 -16.34 31.93
N ARG A 312 5.27 -16.02 31.06
CA ARG A 312 6.32 -15.01 31.25
C ARG A 312 6.19 -13.79 30.32
N GLY A 313 5.16 -13.72 29.46
CA GLY A 313 4.94 -12.62 28.51
C GLY A 313 4.55 -13.11 27.11
N SER A 314 4.13 -12.19 26.25
CA SER A 314 3.80 -12.46 24.85
C SER A 314 5.05 -12.39 23.96
N THR A 315 5.27 -13.42 23.13
CA THR A 315 6.39 -13.47 22.17
C THR A 315 5.85 -13.58 20.76
N VAL A 316 6.32 -12.73 19.84
CA VAL A 316 5.91 -12.77 18.44
C VAL A 316 6.80 -13.74 17.67
N TRP A 317 6.16 -14.69 16.98
CA TRP A 317 6.78 -15.60 16.03
C TRP A 317 6.32 -15.27 14.61
N TYR A 318 7.12 -15.63 13.62
CA TYR A 318 6.86 -15.35 12.23
C TYR A 318 6.77 -16.67 11.46
N ARG A 319 5.58 -16.99 10.96
CA ARG A 319 5.33 -18.19 10.16
C ARG A 319 5.60 -17.88 8.70
N VAL A 320 6.41 -18.71 8.05
CA VAL A 320 6.62 -18.70 6.60
C VAL A 320 5.68 -19.72 5.99
N LEU A 321 4.76 -19.23 5.17
CA LEU A 321 3.71 -20.01 4.53
C LEU A 321 3.92 -19.98 3.01
N ALA A 322 3.55 -21.05 2.30
CA ALA A 322 3.46 -21.09 0.84
C ALA A 322 2.03 -21.43 0.39
N GLY A 323 1.58 -20.83 -0.71
CA GLY A 323 0.23 -20.97 -1.25
C GLY A 323 -0.18 -19.75 -2.08
N ALA A 324 -1.44 -19.61 -2.51
CA ALA A 324 -2.63 -20.40 -2.19
C ALA A 324 -2.84 -21.55 -3.20
N PHE A 325 -2.64 -22.80 -2.75
CA PHE A 325 -2.73 -23.99 -3.59
C PHE A 325 -4.19 -24.40 -3.83
N PRO A 326 -4.61 -24.68 -5.08
CA PRO A 326 -6.00 -24.97 -5.41
C PRO A 326 -6.49 -26.36 -4.96
N THR A 327 -5.57 -27.30 -4.70
CA THR A 327 -5.88 -28.64 -4.21
C THR A 327 -4.89 -29.07 -3.14
N ARG A 328 -5.29 -29.98 -2.25
CA ARG A 328 -4.39 -30.60 -1.27
C ARG A 328 -3.17 -31.25 -1.93
N ASP A 329 -3.36 -31.94 -3.05
CA ASP A 329 -2.27 -32.63 -3.75
C ASP A 329 -1.23 -31.63 -4.28
N SER A 330 -1.67 -30.47 -4.79
CA SER A 330 -0.77 -29.38 -5.21
C SER A 330 -0.01 -28.71 -4.06
N ALA A 331 -0.45 -28.90 -2.81
CA ALA A 331 0.22 -28.40 -1.62
C ALA A 331 1.25 -29.40 -1.05
N VAL A 332 1.21 -30.68 -1.44
CA VAL A 332 2.09 -31.75 -0.93
C VAL A 332 3.19 -32.13 -1.94
N GLY A 333 3.01 -31.79 -3.22
CA GLY A 333 3.98 -31.97 -4.30
C GLY A 333 5.11 -30.97 -4.28
#